data_AF-A0A7J4FSR9-F1
#
_entry.id   AF-A0A7J4FSR9-F1
#
_cell.length_a   1.000
_cell.length_b   1.000
_cell.length_c   1.000
_cell.angle_alpha   90.00
_cell.angle_beta   90.00
_cell.angle_gamma   90.00
#
_symmetry.space_group_name_H-M   'P 1'
#
loop_
_entity.id
_entity.type
_entity.pdbx_description
1 polymer ?
#
loop_
_entity_poly.entity_id
_entity_poly.type
_entity_poly.pdbx_seq_one_letter_code
_entity_poly.pdbx_strand_id
1 'polypeptide(L)'
;GQVFIRKARLAIFHPNKQLLGGENVDANGIFSQSFADVKGANCMIVDDVITTGMTLVETTRHLTSAGAKPAAITVLVDKLGQDTIEGVPVYPLLRILWVV
;
A
#
# COMPACT_ATOMS: atom_id res chain seq x y z
N GLY A 1 4.44 17.18 -22.16
CA GLY A 1 4.81 16.77 -20.80
C GLY A 1 6.06 15.91 -20.88
N GLN A 2 7.02 16.09 -19.98
CA GLN A 2 8.20 15.22 -19.90
C GLN A 2 7.90 14.06 -18.95
N VAL A 3 8.10 12.82 -19.41
CA VAL A 3 8.03 11.63 -18.56
C VAL A 3 9.41 11.43 -17.92
N PHE A 4 9.48 11.58 -16.60
CA PHE A 4 10.71 11.30 -15.85
C PHE A 4 10.68 9.86 -15.34
N ILE A 5 11.48 9.00 -15.96
CA ILE A 5 11.70 7.63 -15.47
C ILE A 5 12.88 7.69 -14.50
N ARG A 6 12.61 7.48 -13.20
CA ARG A 6 13.68 7.31 -12.19
C ARG A 6 13.91 5.84 -11.90
N LYS A 7 15.17 5.47 -11.69
CA LYS A 7 15.53 4.14 -11.20
C LYS A 7 15.05 4.00 -9.75
N ALA A 8 14.30 2.95 -9.47
CA ALA A 8 13.83 2.59 -8.13
C ALA A 8 14.14 1.12 -7.84
N ARG A 9 14.16 0.75 -6.56
CA ARG A 9 14.19 -0.65 -6.14
C ARG A 9 12.75 -1.11 -5.90
N LEU A 10 12.41 -2.32 -6.33
CA LEU A 10 11.09 -2.91 -6.15
C LEU A 10 11.10 -3.82 -4.91
N ALA A 11 10.05 -3.71 -4.10
CA ALA A 11 9.67 -4.68 -3.07
C ALA A 11 8.24 -5.13 -3.35
N ILE A 12 7.91 -6.38 -3.03
CA ILE A 12 6.57 -6.94 -3.24
C ILE A 12 6.01 -7.37 -1.89
N PHE A 13 4.81 -6.89 -1.57
CA PHE A 13 4.05 -7.27 -0.39
C PHE A 13 2.96 -8.28 -0.76
N HIS A 14 2.85 -9.34 0.02
CA HIS A 14 1.81 -10.35 -0.09
C HIS A 14 0.87 -10.22 1.12
N PRO A 15 -0.34 -9.65 0.95
CA PRO A 15 -1.31 -9.55 2.04
C PRO A 15 -1.82 -10.95 2.40
N ASN A 16 -2.07 -11.20 3.68
CA ASN A 16 -2.60 -12.48 4.10
C ASN A 16 -4.12 -12.55 3.90
N LYS A 17 -4.57 -13.28 2.87
CA LYS A 17 -6.00 -13.45 2.56
C LYS A 17 -6.67 -14.65 3.22
N GLN A 18 -6.00 -15.43 4.08
CA GLN A 18 -6.55 -16.69 4.61
C GLN A 18 -7.45 -16.60 5.85
N LEU A 19 -7.86 -15.41 6.32
CA LEU A 19 -8.64 -15.27 7.56
C LEU A 19 -10.03 -14.63 7.35
N LEU A 20 -10.69 -14.94 6.24
CA LEU A 20 -12.13 -14.65 6.08
C LEU A 20 -13.03 -15.79 6.62
N GLY A 21 -12.53 -16.60 7.58
CA GLY A 21 -13.29 -17.71 8.16
C GLY A 21 -12.72 -18.37 9.42
N GLY A 22 -11.71 -17.79 10.07
CA GLY A 22 -11.15 -18.33 11.32
C GLY A 22 -10.56 -17.23 12.17
N GLU A 23 -10.89 -17.23 13.46
CA GLU A 23 -10.39 -16.29 14.47
C GLU A 23 -8.89 -16.53 14.75
N ASN A 24 -8.01 -16.06 13.87
CA ASN A 24 -6.61 -15.85 14.22
C ASN A 24 -6.20 -14.47 13.70
N VAL A 25 -6.21 -13.48 14.58
CA VAL A 25 -6.03 -12.05 14.26
C VAL A 25 -4.57 -11.69 13.92
N ASP A 26 -3.64 -12.65 13.97
CA ASP A 26 -2.19 -12.40 14.00
C ASP A 26 -1.43 -12.77 12.71
N ALA A 27 -2.10 -13.22 11.65
CA ALA A 27 -1.40 -13.61 10.43
C ALA A 27 -1.12 -12.39 9.53
N ASN A 28 -0.06 -11.69 9.89
CA ASN A 28 0.52 -10.54 9.22
C ASN A 28 1.09 -10.89 7.82
N GLY A 29 0.83 -10.05 6.81
CA GLY A 29 1.37 -10.20 5.45
C GLY A 29 2.90 -10.08 5.40
N ILE A 30 3.49 -10.47 4.27
CA ILE A 30 4.94 -10.64 4.15
C ILE A 30 5.52 -9.94 2.92
N PHE A 31 6.74 -9.40 3.06
CA PHE A 31 7.54 -8.97 1.92
C PHE A 31 8.30 -10.15 1.31
N SER A 32 8.32 -10.23 -0.02
CA SER A 32 9.07 -11.25 -0.73
C SER A 32 10.58 -11.07 -0.56
N GLN A 33 11.27 -12.14 -0.16
CA GLN A 33 12.73 -12.18 0.00
C GLN A 33 13.49 -12.17 -1.33
N SER A 34 12.80 -12.34 -2.46
CA SER A 34 13.41 -12.29 -3.80
C SER A 34 13.58 -10.87 -4.34
N PHE A 35 13.09 -9.86 -3.61
CA PHE A 35 13.08 -8.46 -4.01
C PHE A 35 13.81 -7.59 -2.97
N ALA A 36 13.85 -6.27 -3.19
CA ALA A 36 14.60 -5.37 -2.32
C ALA A 36 14.02 -5.32 -0.90
N ASP A 37 14.90 -5.29 0.10
CA ASP A 37 14.53 -5.01 1.49
C ASP A 37 14.00 -3.56 1.63
N VAL A 38 12.99 -3.42 2.49
CA VAL A 38 12.28 -2.18 2.79
C VAL A 38 12.83 -1.48 4.04
N LYS A 39 13.67 -2.14 4.85
CA LYS A 39 14.17 -1.60 6.12
C LYS A 39 14.82 -0.21 5.94
N GLY A 40 14.29 0.78 6.65
CA GLY A 40 14.79 2.17 6.61
C GLY A 40 14.54 2.93 5.30
N ALA A 41 13.81 2.35 4.34
CA ALA A 41 13.61 2.95 3.03
C ALA A 41 12.56 4.07 3.06
N ASN A 42 12.84 5.18 2.38
CA ASN A 42 11.80 6.12 1.96
C ASN A 42 11.13 5.55 0.71
N CYS A 43 9.84 5.25 0.77
CA CYS A 43 9.15 4.49 -0.27
C CYS A 43 7.79 5.06 -0.63
N MET A 44 7.29 4.63 -1.79
CA MET A 44 5.93 4.87 -2.24
C MET A 44 5.24 3.51 -2.37
N ILE A 45 4.01 3.41 -1.90
CA ILE A 45 3.18 2.21 -2.07
C ILE A 45 2.41 2.38 -3.39
N VAL A 46 2.40 1.34 -4.21
CA VAL A 46 1.69 1.30 -5.50
C VAL A 46 0.78 0.08 -5.50
N ASP A 47 -0.50 0.29 -5.81
CA ASP A 47 -1.48 -0.78 -5.96
C ASP A 47 -2.40 -0.48 -7.16
N ASP A 48 -3.22 -1.44 -7.59
CA ASP A 48 -4.15 -1.23 -8.71
C ASP A 48 -5.41 -0.47 -8.27
N VAL A 49 -6.09 -0.94 -7.22
CA VAL A 49 -7.37 -0.42 -6.76
C VAL A 49 -7.49 -0.40 -5.25
N ILE A 50 -7.97 0.72 -4.71
CA ILE A 50 -8.42 0.79 -3.31
C ILE A 50 -9.90 0.43 -3.27
N THR A 51 -10.21 -0.66 -2.57
CA THR A 51 -11.59 -1.04 -2.23
C THR A 51 -11.92 -0.63 -0.79
N THR A 52 -11.62 -1.49 0.19
CA THR A 52 -11.79 -1.19 1.62
C THR A 52 -10.58 -0.47 2.23
N GLY A 53 -9.43 -0.50 1.55
CA GLY A 53 -8.16 0.04 2.05
C GLY A 53 -7.36 -0.91 2.94
N MET A 54 -7.90 -2.09 3.30
CA MET A 54 -7.26 -3.00 4.26
C MET A 54 -5.84 -3.44 3.85
N THR A 55 -5.61 -3.77 2.57
CA THR A 55 -4.28 -4.10 2.06
C THR A 55 -3.27 -2.98 2.32
N LEU A 56 -3.67 -1.72 2.11
CA LEU A 56 -2.81 -0.56 2.27
C LEU A 56 -2.58 -0.23 3.74
N VAL A 57 -3.58 -0.42 4.60
CA VAL A 57 -3.42 -0.32 6.06
C VAL A 57 -2.37 -1.32 6.54
N GLU A 58 -2.52 -2.59 6.16
CA GLU A 58 -1.60 -3.67 6.52
C GLU A 58 -0.19 -3.39 6.01
N THR A 59 -0.06 -3.02 4.73
CA THR A 59 1.22 -2.69 4.10
C THR A 59 1.91 -1.52 4.80
N THR A 60 1.16 -0.45 5.12
CA THR A 60 1.70 0.76 5.76
C THR A 60 2.20 0.47 7.17
N ARG A 61 1.45 -0.32 7.94
CA ARG A 61 1.86 -0.76 9.28
C ARG A 61 3.12 -1.61 9.21
N HIS A 62 3.17 -2.58 8.30
CA HIS A 62 4.36 -3.41 8.09
C HIS A 62 5.62 -2.62 7.72
N LEU A 63 5.48 -1.67 6.79
CA LEU A 63 6.58 -0.78 6.42
C LEU A 63 7.07 0.04 7.61
N THR A 64 6.13 0.62 8.37
CA THR A 64 6.44 1.43 9.55
C THR A 64 7.13 0.61 10.64
N SER A 65 6.64 -0.61 10.92
CA SER A 65 7.27 -1.54 11.87
C SER A 65 8.66 -1.99 11.42
N ALA A 66 8.92 -2.07 10.11
CA ALA A 66 10.26 -2.33 9.56
C ALA A 66 11.18 -1.08 9.56
N GLY A 67 10.72 0.06 10.09
CA GLY A 67 11.44 1.33 10.11
C GLY A 67 11.49 2.05 8.76
N ALA A 68 10.73 1.59 7.76
CA ALA A 68 10.56 2.28 6.50
C ALA A 68 9.65 3.52 6.68
N LYS A 69 9.72 4.44 5.72
CA LYS A 69 8.94 5.68 5.69
C LYS A 69 8.12 5.74 4.40
N PRO A 70 6.85 5.32 4.43
CA PRO A 70 5.95 5.49 3.30
C PRO A 70 5.62 6.97 3.14
N ALA A 71 6.03 7.56 2.01
CA ALA A 71 5.81 8.99 1.74
C ALA A 71 4.51 9.26 0.98
N ALA A 72 4.00 8.27 0.26
CA ALA A 72 2.79 8.38 -0.55
C ALA A 72 2.25 6.99 -0.91
N ILE A 73 0.95 6.94 -1.17
CA ILE A 73 0.24 5.82 -1.79
C ILE A 73 -0.27 6.31 -3.14
N THR A 74 -0.10 5.52 -4.19
CA THR A 74 -0.74 5.79 -5.49
C THR A 74 -1.41 4.54 -6.02
N VAL A 75 -2.57 4.73 -6.64
CA VAL A 75 -3.40 3.67 -7.22
C VAL A 75 -3.98 4.12 -8.53
N LEU A 76 -4.37 3.17 -9.39
CA LEU A 76 -5.11 3.52 -10.59
C LEU A 76 -6.53 4.00 -10.24
N VAL A 77 -7.21 3.30 -9.31
CA VAL A 77 -8.59 3.61 -8.95
C VAL A 77 -8.78 3.63 -7.44
N ASP A 78 -9.30 4.73 -6.91
CA ASP A 78 -9.72 4.86 -5.51
C ASP A 78 -11.25 4.81 -5.42
N LYS A 79 -11.78 3.71 -4.87
CA LYS A 79 -13.22 3.57 -4.57
C LYS A 79 -13.58 4.01 -3.15
N LEU A 80 -12.58 4.08 -2.26
CA LEU A 80 -12.78 4.41 -0.85
C LEU A 80 -12.96 5.91 -0.65
N GLY A 81 -12.27 6.72 -1.45
CA GLY A 81 -12.38 8.18 -1.46
C GLY A 81 -11.67 8.87 -0.29
N GLN A 82 -10.69 8.21 0.35
CA GLN A 82 -9.92 8.79 1.45
C GLN A 82 -8.65 9.49 0.95
N ASP A 83 -8.32 10.62 1.58
CA ASP A 83 -7.11 11.40 1.25
C ASP A 83 -5.84 10.87 1.93
N THR A 84 -5.99 10.12 3.03
CA THR A 84 -4.88 9.47 3.71
C THR A 84 -5.26 8.07 4.18
N ILE A 85 -4.28 7.16 4.24
CA ILE A 85 -4.40 5.84 4.88
C ILE A 85 -3.24 5.73 5.87
N GLU A 86 -3.54 5.47 7.15
CA GLU A 86 -2.54 5.42 8.23
C GLU A 86 -1.61 6.66 8.24
N GLY A 87 -2.16 7.84 7.93
CA GLY A 87 -1.43 9.11 7.86
C GLY A 87 -0.60 9.34 6.59
N VAL A 88 -0.56 8.37 5.67
CA VAL A 88 0.15 8.47 4.38
C VAL A 88 -0.79 9.03 3.31
N PRO A 89 -0.40 10.07 2.56
CA PRO A 89 -1.26 10.68 1.55
C PRO A 89 -1.51 9.76 0.35
N VAL A 90 -2.75 9.75 -0.14
CA VAL A 90 -3.21 8.95 -1.29
C VAL A 90 -3.37 9.83 -2.52
N TYR A 91 -2.70 9.44 -3.61
CA TYR A 91 -2.74 10.10 -4.91
C TYR A 91 -3.26 9.13 -5.99
N PRO A 92 -4.59 9.01 -6.17
CA PRO A 92 -5.15 8.13 -7.17
C PRO A 92 -5.12 8.77 -8.56
N LEU A 93 -5.08 7.94 -9.61
CA LEU A 93 -5.30 8.41 -10.97
C LEU A 93 -6.79 8.74 -11.22
N LEU A 94 -7.69 7.89 -10.72
CA LEU A 94 -9.14 8.06 -10.78
C LEU A 94 -9.74 7.87 -9.39
N ARG A 95 -10.65 8.77 -8.99
CA ARG A 95 -11.43 8.63 -7.75
C ARG A 95 -12.90 8.47 -8.08
N ILE A 96 -13.53 7.45 -7.51
CA ILE A 96 -14.98 7.26 -7.61
C ILE A 96 -15.66 8.26 -6.68
N LEU A 97 -16.58 9.05 -7.24
CA LEU A 97 -17.42 9.97 -6.49
C LEU A 97 -18.80 9.32 -6.34
N TRP A 98 -19.18 9.07 -5.09
CA TRP A 98 -20.52 8.58 -4.78
C TRP A 98 -21.48 9.77 -4.83
N VAL A 99 -22.45 9.72 -5.74
CA VAL A 99 -23.57 10.66 -5.77
C VAL A 99 -24.68 10.02 -4.93
N VAL A 100 -25.07 10.72 -3.86
CA VAL A 100 -26.24 10.39 -3.03
C VAL A 100 -27.53 10.82 -3.72
#